data_AF-A0A1R1CJT2-F1
#
_entry.id   AF-A0A1R1CJT2-F1
#
_cell.length_a   1.000
_cell.length_b   1.000
_cell.length_c   1.000
_cell.angle_alpha   90.00
_cell.angle_beta   90.00
_cell.angle_gamma   90.00
#
_symmetry.space_group_name_H-M   'P 1'
#
loop_
_entity.id
_entity.type
_entity.pdbx_description
1 polymer ?
#
loop_
_entity_poly.entity_id
_entity_poly.type
_entity_poly.pdbx_seq_one_letter_code
_entity_poly.pdbx_strand_id
1 'polypeptide(L)'
;MAAQQKGHMTHSAYEQLIRICRNAKPIEACGIVASAYHSAFDEDTEGEAIPIVDTIIPITNTHIDPTHSFSFDPAEWTAIYYDMQKNRQKLVGLFHSHPRTAAVPSPSDSEGFLPSSELSYWIVSLQNSEAPHVQPYRRSQGEFLPLQLVLT
;
A
#
# COMPACT_ATOMS: atom_id res chain seq x y z
N MET A 1 7.48 -25.87 4.85
CA MET A 1 6.51 -24.84 4.41
C MET A 1 7.08 -23.53 4.91
N ALA A 2 7.54 -22.63 4.04
CA ALA A 2 7.98 -21.32 4.48
C ALA A 2 6.77 -20.57 5.06
N ALA A 3 6.92 -19.93 6.22
CA ALA A 3 5.87 -19.10 6.81
C ALA A 3 5.48 -18.00 5.81
N GLN A 4 4.17 -17.77 5.66
CA GLN A 4 3.71 -16.64 4.85
C GLN A 4 3.95 -15.35 5.64
N GLN A 5 4.77 -14.47 5.08
CA GLN A 5 5.05 -13.17 5.68
C GLN A 5 3.78 -12.31 5.78
N LYS A 6 3.77 -11.41 6.76
CA LYS A 6 2.58 -10.63 7.14
C LYS A 6 2.75 -9.13 6.84
N GLY A 7 1.65 -8.48 6.47
CA GLY A 7 1.52 -7.03 6.39
C GLY A 7 0.61 -6.54 7.51
N HIS A 8 1.14 -5.75 8.44
CA HIS A 8 0.42 -5.30 9.62
C HIS A 8 -0.17 -3.90 9.42
N MET A 9 -1.42 -3.70 9.79
CA MET A 9 -2.12 -2.42 9.69
C MET A 9 -3.08 -2.24 10.87
N THR A 10 -3.21 -1.03 11.40
CA THR A 10 -4.23 -0.76 12.42
C THR A 10 -5.63 -0.76 11.82
N HIS A 11 -6.65 -1.08 12.62
CA HIS A 11 -8.05 -1.00 12.17
C HIS A 11 -8.42 0.39 11.63
N SER A 12 -7.96 1.46 12.29
CA SER A 12 -8.22 2.84 11.86
C SER A 12 -7.58 3.15 10.50
N ALA A 13 -6.34 2.70 10.26
CA ALA A 13 -5.68 2.90 8.98
C ALA A 13 -6.39 2.11 7.86
N TYR A 14 -6.85 0.88 8.16
CA TYR A 14 -7.62 0.07 7.22
C TYR A 14 -8.93 0.76 6.81
N GLU A 15 -9.70 1.26 7.76
CA GLU A 15 -10.95 1.98 7.48
C GLU A 15 -10.70 3.26 6.66
N GLN A 16 -9.65 4.01 6.98
CA GLN A 16 -9.25 5.19 6.23
C GLN A 16 -8.86 4.85 4.79
N LEU A 17 -8.08 3.79 4.59
CA LEU A 17 -7.67 3.29 3.28
C LEU A 17 -8.89 2.94 2.42
N ILE A 18 -9.83 2.17 2.96
CA ILE A 18 -11.07 1.80 2.25
C ILE A 18 -11.89 3.05 1.89
N ARG A 19 -12.01 4.02 2.81
CA ARG A 19 -12.74 5.26 2.55
C ARG A 19 -12.11 6.07 1.42
N ILE A 20 -10.80 6.22 1.41
CA ILE A 20 -10.05 6.90 0.35
C ILE A 20 -10.34 6.24 -1.00
N CYS A 21 -10.20 4.91 -1.08
CA CYS A 21 -10.39 4.17 -2.32
C CYS A 21 -11.84 4.27 -2.83
N ARG A 22 -12.84 4.17 -1.93
CA ARG A 22 -14.26 4.32 -2.30
C ARG A 22 -14.57 5.70 -2.87
N ASN A 23 -14.03 6.75 -2.25
CA ASN A 23 -14.27 8.13 -2.67
C ASN A 23 -13.60 8.49 -4.01
N ALA A 24 -12.53 7.78 -4.39
CA ALA A 24 -11.84 8.02 -5.65
C ALA A 24 -12.54 7.41 -6.88
N LYS A 25 -13.52 6.51 -6.70
CA LYS A 25 -14.23 5.90 -7.84
C LYS A 25 -14.79 6.98 -8.78
N PRO A 26 -14.67 6.80 -10.11
CA PRO A 26 -14.28 5.58 -10.81
C PRO A 26 -12.77 5.44 -11.10
N ILE A 27 -11.93 6.38 -10.65
CA ILE A 27 -10.48 6.33 -10.88
C ILE A 27 -9.77 5.50 -9.79
N GLU A 28 -8.55 5.09 -10.07
CA GLU A 28 -7.66 4.48 -9.09
C GLU A 28 -7.20 5.54 -8.08
N ALA A 29 -7.51 5.33 -6.79
CA ALA A 29 -6.81 6.02 -5.72
C ALA A 29 -5.37 5.51 -5.66
N CYS A 30 -4.44 6.37 -5.28
CA CYS A 30 -3.06 5.98 -5.04
C CYS A 30 -2.47 6.80 -3.88
N GLY A 31 -1.39 6.30 -3.29
CA GLY A 31 -0.66 7.02 -2.25
C GLY A 31 0.28 6.12 -1.49
N ILE A 32 0.55 6.48 -0.24
CA ILE A 32 1.51 5.76 0.60
C ILE A 32 0.90 5.29 1.91
N VAL A 33 1.54 4.25 2.45
CA VAL A 33 1.30 3.74 3.80
C VAL A 33 2.55 3.97 4.65
N ALA A 34 2.35 4.50 5.85
CA ALA A 34 3.43 4.91 6.75
C ALA A 34 3.20 4.40 8.18
N SER A 35 4.27 4.44 8.97
CA SER A 35 4.29 4.06 10.38
C SER A 35 4.95 5.15 11.22
N ALA A 36 4.31 5.53 12.33
CA ALA A 36 4.79 6.53 13.27
C ALA A 36 5.56 5.91 14.46
N TYR A 37 6.29 4.80 14.25
CA TYR A 37 7.06 4.03 15.25
C TYR A 37 6.35 2.86 15.94
N HIS A 38 5.28 2.33 15.37
CA HIS A 38 4.70 1.07 15.82
C HIS A 38 5.39 -0.10 15.13
N SER A 39 5.78 -1.11 15.91
CA SER A 39 6.35 -2.34 15.38
C SER A 39 5.68 -3.58 15.97
N ALA A 40 5.37 -4.54 15.10
CA ALA A 40 5.02 -5.90 15.47
C ALA A 40 6.30 -6.75 15.51
N PHE A 41 6.21 -7.91 16.15
CA PHE A 41 7.23 -8.95 16.08
C PHE A 41 6.73 -10.06 15.17
N ASP A 42 7.56 -10.48 14.22
CA ASP A 42 7.36 -11.77 13.57
C ASP A 42 7.99 -12.86 14.43
N GLU A 43 7.21 -13.83 14.89
CA GLU A 43 7.75 -14.97 15.64
C GLU A 43 8.69 -15.83 14.76
N ASP A 44 8.52 -15.75 13.43
CA ASP A 44 9.28 -16.53 12.44
C ASP A 44 10.53 -15.81 11.90
N THR A 45 10.77 -14.54 12.26
CA THR A 45 11.96 -13.78 11.84
C THR A 45 12.73 -13.38 13.10
N GLU A 46 13.98 -13.86 13.26
CA GLU A 46 14.81 -13.55 14.43
C GLU A 46 14.95 -12.03 14.67
N GLY A 47 14.13 -11.48 15.57
CA GLY A 47 14.34 -10.19 16.21
C GLY A 47 14.09 -8.93 15.37
N GLU A 48 13.57 -9.02 14.14
CA GLU A 48 13.31 -7.82 13.33
C GLU A 48 11.88 -7.29 13.54
N ALA A 49 11.80 -6.03 13.98
CA ALA A 49 10.53 -5.34 14.19
C ALA A 49 9.86 -5.00 12.84
N ILE A 50 8.69 -5.57 12.57
CA ILE A 50 7.89 -5.27 11.37
C ILE A 50 7.13 -3.98 11.61
N PRO A 51 7.20 -2.97 10.72
CA PRO A 51 6.41 -1.75 10.88
C PRO A 51 4.90 -2.04 10.81
N ILE A 52 4.14 -1.49 11.75
CA ILE A 52 2.67 -1.49 11.70
C ILE A 52 2.23 -0.22 10.97
N VAL A 53 1.45 -0.38 9.90
CA VAL A 53 0.84 0.75 9.17
C VAL A 53 -0.24 1.39 10.04
N ASP A 54 -0.02 2.64 10.41
CA ASP A 54 -0.97 3.44 11.21
C ASP A 54 -1.43 4.72 10.47
N THR A 55 -0.78 5.06 9.36
CA THR A 55 -1.00 6.31 8.64
C THR A 55 -1.18 6.03 7.15
N ILE A 56 -2.27 6.55 6.57
CA ILE A 56 -2.56 6.49 5.13
C ILE A 56 -2.55 7.90 4.54
N ILE A 57 -1.72 8.14 3.54
CA ILE A 57 -1.58 9.45 2.90
C ILE A 57 -1.91 9.30 1.40
N PRO A 58 -3.07 9.77 0.93
CA PRO A 58 -3.40 9.75 -0.49
C PRO A 58 -2.54 10.75 -1.27
N ILE A 59 -2.27 10.42 -2.53
CA ILE A 59 -1.60 11.29 -3.50
C ILE A 59 -2.51 11.36 -4.73
N THR A 60 -2.64 12.55 -5.30
CA THR A 60 -3.43 12.77 -6.51
C THR A 60 -2.91 11.88 -7.65
N ASN A 61 -3.83 11.13 -8.27
CA ASN A 61 -3.53 10.34 -9.46
C ASN A 61 -3.54 11.24 -10.70
N THR A 62 -2.38 11.46 -11.31
CA THR A 62 -2.19 12.29 -12.51
C THR A 62 -1.97 11.45 -13.78
N HIS A 63 -2.25 10.16 -13.76
CA HIS A 63 -2.10 9.30 -14.93
C HIS A 63 -3.05 9.74 -16.07
N ILE A 64 -2.61 9.54 -17.32
CA ILE A 64 -3.41 9.90 -18.51
C ILE A 64 -4.71 9.09 -18.63
N ASP A 65 -4.69 7.86 -18.13
CA ASP A 65 -5.85 7.00 -17.95
C ASP A 65 -5.97 6.59 -16.47
N PRO A 66 -6.56 7.44 -15.63
CA PRO A 66 -6.60 7.22 -14.18
C PRO A 66 -7.62 6.14 -13.79
N THR A 67 -8.40 5.59 -14.74
CA THR A 67 -9.37 4.52 -14.46
C THR A 67 -8.80 3.11 -14.57
N HIS A 68 -7.55 3.01 -15.03
CA HIS A 68 -6.84 1.76 -15.30
C HIS A 68 -5.39 1.74 -14.79
N SER A 69 -4.85 2.89 -14.38
CA SER A 69 -3.51 2.99 -13.82
C SER A 69 -3.37 4.27 -12.99
N PHE A 70 -2.23 4.43 -12.33
CA PHE A 70 -1.94 5.62 -11.54
C PHE A 70 -0.53 6.17 -11.77
N SER A 71 -0.39 7.45 -11.46
CA SER A 71 0.89 8.13 -11.35
C SER A 71 0.76 9.17 -10.26
N PHE A 72 1.71 9.19 -9.32
CA PHE A 72 1.71 10.19 -8.27
C PHE A 72 1.92 11.57 -8.86
N ASP A 73 1.15 12.55 -8.38
CA ASP A 73 1.52 13.95 -8.52
C ASP A 73 2.93 14.15 -7.93
N PRO A 74 3.92 14.57 -8.74
CA PRO A 74 5.31 14.67 -8.28
C PRO A 74 5.52 15.72 -7.19
N ALA A 75 4.73 16.81 -7.18
CA ALA A 75 4.85 17.88 -6.20
C ALA A 75 4.28 17.44 -4.84
N GLU A 76 3.11 16.79 -4.84
CA GLU A 76 2.54 16.19 -3.62
C GLU A 76 3.45 15.10 -3.05
N TRP A 77 3.93 14.17 -3.90
CA TRP A 77 4.87 13.12 -3.47
C TRP A 77 6.10 13.70 -2.77
N THR A 78 6.71 14.72 -3.37
CA THR A 78 7.90 15.38 -2.81
C THR A 78 7.57 16.03 -1.46
N ALA A 79 6.48 16.80 -1.38
CA ALA A 79 6.07 17.46 -0.15
C ALA A 79 5.75 16.47 0.98
N ILE A 80 5.02 15.40 0.67
CA ILE A 80 4.66 14.33 1.62
C ILE A 80 5.92 13.64 2.12
N TYR A 81 6.84 13.26 1.23
CA TYR A 81 8.08 12.61 1.63
C TYR A 81 8.90 13.48 2.59
N TYR A 82 9.03 14.78 2.31
CA TYR A 82 9.72 15.71 3.22
C TYR A 82 9.01 15.87 4.57
N ASP A 83 7.69 15.98 4.58
CA ASP A 83 6.92 16.10 5.82
C ASP A 83 7.06 14.84 6.69
N MET A 84 7.02 13.65 6.08
CA MET A 84 7.29 12.39 6.78
C MET A 84 8.67 12.37 7.43
N GLN A 85 9.72 12.81 6.70
CA GLN A 85 11.07 12.88 7.27
C GLN A 85 11.11 13.83 8.47
N LYS A 86 10.45 14.99 8.37
CA LYS A 86 10.37 15.98 9.45
C LYS A 86 9.65 15.44 10.69
N ASN A 87 8.55 14.71 10.48
CA ASN A 87 7.76 14.09 11.53
C ASN A 87 8.29 12.70 11.95
N ARG A 88 9.43 12.30 11.37
CA ARG A 88 10.13 11.04 11.59
C ARG A 88 9.26 9.79 11.38
N GLN A 89 8.34 9.85 10.43
CA GLN A 89 7.54 8.71 10.01
C GLN A 89 8.34 7.81 9.07
N LYS A 90 8.14 6.50 9.18
CA LYS A 90 8.73 5.51 8.26
C LYS A 90 7.79 5.28 7.09
N LEU A 91 8.29 5.41 5.86
CA LEU A 91 7.59 4.93 4.66
C LEU A 91 7.63 3.40 4.66
N VAL A 92 6.45 2.77 4.70
CA VAL A 92 6.30 1.32 4.75
C VAL A 92 5.99 0.76 3.37
N GLY A 93 5.25 1.50 2.56
CA GLY A 93 4.78 1.01 1.29
C GLY A 93 4.00 2.03 0.48
N LEU A 94 3.59 1.59 -0.70
CA LEU A 94 2.65 2.29 -1.57
C LEU A 94 1.32 1.56 -1.57
N PHE A 95 0.23 2.28 -1.85
CA PHE A 95 -1.05 1.67 -2.13
C PHE A 95 -1.65 2.23 -3.41
N HIS A 96 -2.48 1.42 -4.05
CA HIS A 96 -3.46 1.88 -5.02
C HIS A 96 -4.72 1.02 -4.98
N SER A 97 -5.78 1.52 -5.61
CA SER A 97 -7.05 0.80 -5.69
C SER A 97 -7.31 0.28 -7.08
N HIS A 98 -7.90 -0.92 -7.17
CA HIS A 98 -8.53 -1.45 -8.36
C HIS A 98 -10.05 -1.25 -8.28
N PRO A 99 -10.65 -0.28 -9.01
CA PRO A 99 -12.07 0.05 -8.86
C PRO A 99 -13.02 -1.06 -9.31
N ARG A 100 -12.55 -1.97 -10.19
CA ARG A 100 -13.37 -2.97 -10.90
C ARG A 100 -12.76 -4.37 -10.95
N THR A 101 -11.47 -4.52 -10.64
CA THR A 101 -10.73 -5.78 -10.78
C THR A 101 -10.28 -6.29 -9.42
N ALA A 102 -9.91 -7.57 -9.35
CA ALA A 102 -9.38 -8.19 -8.15
C ALA A 102 -8.08 -7.50 -7.69
N ALA A 103 -7.73 -7.68 -6.41
CA ALA A 103 -6.52 -7.10 -5.81
C ALA A 103 -5.30 -7.92 -6.21
N VAL A 104 -5.02 -8.04 -7.51
CA VAL A 104 -3.92 -8.79 -8.11
C VAL A 104 -3.11 -7.83 -8.98
N PRO A 105 -1.78 -7.72 -8.79
CA PRO A 105 -0.95 -6.82 -9.56
C PRO A 105 -1.11 -7.05 -11.06
N SER A 106 -1.28 -5.97 -11.81
CA SER A 106 -1.27 -5.95 -13.26
C SER A 106 0.16 -5.88 -13.81
N PRO A 107 0.36 -6.13 -15.12
CA PRO A 107 1.64 -5.87 -15.77
C PRO A 107 2.11 -4.42 -15.60
N SER A 108 1.20 -3.45 -15.70
CA SER A 108 1.51 -2.01 -15.54
C SER A 108 1.97 -1.67 -14.11
N ASP A 109 1.45 -2.35 -13.09
CA ASP A 109 1.94 -2.21 -11.71
C ASP A 109 3.42 -2.62 -11.56
N SER A 110 3.83 -3.63 -12.31
CA SER A 110 5.20 -4.16 -12.28
C SER A 110 6.21 -3.20 -12.94
N GLU A 111 5.76 -2.45 -13.94
CA GLU A 111 6.58 -1.47 -14.68
C GLU A 111 6.79 -0.17 -13.89
N GLY A 112 5.75 0.28 -13.15
CA GLY A 112 5.81 1.53 -12.39
C GLY A 112 6.53 1.44 -11.03
N PHE A 113 6.71 0.24 -10.48
CA PHE A 113 7.30 0.06 -9.16
C PHE A 113 8.82 -0.04 -9.20
N LEU A 114 9.51 0.52 -8.20
CA LEU A 114 10.96 0.49 -8.12
C LEU A 114 11.47 -0.97 -7.97
N PRO A 115 12.44 -1.43 -8.80
CA PRO A 115 12.87 -2.84 -8.84
C PRO A 115 13.51 -3.37 -7.54
N SER A 116 13.93 -2.49 -6.63
CA SER A 116 14.77 -2.84 -5.47
C SER A 116 14.31 -2.23 -4.15
N SER A 117 13.08 -1.73 -4.04
CA SER A 117 12.60 -1.15 -2.78
C SER A 117 12.09 -2.24 -1.83
N GLU A 118 12.47 -2.17 -0.56
CA GLU A 118 11.90 -2.97 0.54
C GLU A 118 10.46 -2.55 0.91
N LEU A 119 9.87 -1.66 0.11
CA LEU A 119 8.52 -1.16 0.30
C LEU A 119 7.49 -2.25 -0.01
N SER A 120 6.47 -2.31 0.84
CA SER A 120 5.27 -3.08 0.57
C SER A 120 4.39 -2.41 -0.48
N TYR A 121 3.59 -3.20 -1.18
CA TYR A 121 2.67 -2.75 -2.23
C TYR A 121 1.26 -3.24 -1.92
N TRP A 122 0.33 -2.32 -1.73
CA TRP A 122 -1.00 -2.62 -1.21
C TRP A 122 -2.05 -2.36 -2.27
N ILE A 123 -2.78 -3.40 -2.66
CA ILE A 123 -3.84 -3.28 -3.66
C ILE A 123 -5.19 -3.39 -2.97
N VAL A 124 -6.04 -2.39 -3.18
CA VAL A 124 -7.42 -2.37 -2.67
C VAL A 124 -8.39 -2.63 -3.82
N SER A 125 -8.96 -3.83 -3.87
CA SER A 125 -10.03 -4.14 -4.81
C SER A 125 -11.38 -3.66 -4.30
N LEU A 126 -12.08 -2.93 -5.16
CA LEU A 126 -13.47 -2.51 -4.98
C LEU A 126 -14.41 -3.24 -5.95
N GLN A 127 -13.96 -4.38 -6.53
CA GLN A 127 -14.78 -5.20 -7.42
C GLN A 127 -16.09 -5.62 -6.75
N ASN A 128 -16.04 -5.93 -5.45
CA ASN A 128 -17.20 -6.02 -4.57
C ASN A 128 -17.24 -4.79 -3.66
N SER A 129 -18.19 -3.87 -3.87
CA SER A 129 -18.29 -2.64 -3.09
C SER A 129 -18.62 -2.87 -1.61
N GLU A 130 -19.36 -3.94 -1.33
CA GLU A 130 -19.82 -4.30 0.02
C GLU A 130 -18.72 -5.01 0.81
N ALA A 131 -17.83 -5.71 0.12
CA ALA A 131 -16.67 -6.39 0.70
C ALA A 131 -15.38 -6.06 -0.06
N PRO A 132 -14.82 -4.85 0.15
CA PRO A 132 -13.50 -4.50 -0.39
C PRO A 132 -12.44 -5.50 0.06
N HIS A 133 -11.52 -5.84 -0.84
CA HIS A 133 -10.42 -6.75 -0.55
C HIS A 133 -9.09 -6.00 -0.58
N VAL A 134 -8.36 -6.01 0.54
CA VAL A 134 -7.04 -5.40 0.65
C VAL A 134 -6.00 -6.50 0.65
N GLN A 135 -5.09 -6.47 -0.33
CA GLN A 135 -4.03 -7.45 -0.47
C GLN A 135 -2.67 -6.74 -0.43
N PRO A 136 -1.89 -6.90 0.65
CA PRO A 136 -0.50 -6.48 0.68
C PRO A 136 0.39 -7.46 -0.09
N TYR A 137 1.45 -6.91 -0.69
CA TYR A 137 2.48 -7.62 -1.41
C TYR A 137 3.86 -7.10 -0.98
N ARG A 138 4.87 -7.94 -1.12
CA ARG A 138 6.27 -7.52 -1.21
C ARG A 138 6.81 -7.82 -2.59
N ARG A 139 7.87 -7.12 -3.00
CA ARG A 139 8.57 -7.44 -4.23
C ARG A 139 9.82 -8.26 -3.95
N SER A 140 10.04 -9.32 -4.72
CA SER A 140 11.22 -10.18 -4.64
C SER A 140 11.58 -10.67 -6.02
N GLN A 141 12.81 -10.41 -6.48
CA GLN A 141 13.28 -10.83 -7.81
C GLN A 141 12.35 -10.40 -8.97
N GLY A 142 11.74 -9.21 -8.84
CA GLY A 142 10.81 -8.67 -9.83
C GLY A 142 9.36 -9.12 -9.67
N GLU A 143 9.08 -10.13 -8.85
CA GLU A 143 7.74 -10.68 -8.63
C GLU A 143 7.06 -10.11 -7.38
N PHE A 144 5.74 -9.99 -7.42
CA PHE A 144 4.92 -9.66 -6.27
C PHE A 144 4.52 -10.92 -5.51
N LEU A 145 4.96 -11.02 -4.26
CA LEU A 145 4.62 -12.11 -3.36
C LEU A 145 3.56 -11.65 -2.36
N PRO A 146 2.39 -12.30 -2.28
CA PRO A 146 1.31 -11.87 -1.40
C PRO A 146 1.67 -12.08 0.07
N LEU A 147 1.41 -11.06 0.87
CA LEU A 147 1.52 -11.08 2.31
C LEU A 147 0.15 -11.37 2.94
N GLN A 148 0.14 -12.00 4.11
CA GLN A 148 -1.08 -12.11 4.91
C GLN A 148 -1.39 -10.76 5.56
N LEU A 149 -2.56 -10.17 5.29
CA LEU A 149 -3.00 -8.97 6.00
C LEU A 149 -3.34 -9.34 7.46
N VAL A 150 -2.75 -8.62 8.41
CA VAL A 150 -3.06 -8.72 9.83
C VAL A 150 -3.49 -7.35 10.35
N LEU A 151 -4.71 -7.28 10.87
CA LEU A 151 -5.22 -6.07 11.52
C LEU A 151 -4.87 -6.10 13.01
N THR A 152 -4.34 -4.98 13.51
CA THR A 152 -3.91 -4.82 14.91
C THR A 152 -4.65 -3.70 15.61
#